data_AF-A0A9P9NQW3-F1
#
_entry.id   AF-A0A9P9NQW3-F1
#
_cell.length_a   1.000
_cell.length_b   1.000
_cell.length_c   1.000
_cell.angle_alpha   90.00
_cell.angle_beta   90.00
_cell.angle_gamma   90.00
#
_symmetry.space_group_name_H-M   'P 1'
#
loop_
_entity.id
_entity.type
_entity.pdbx_description
1 polymer ?
#
loop_
_entity_poly.entity_id
_entity_poly.type
_entity_poly.pdbx_seq_one_letter_code
_entity_poly.pdbx_strand_id
1 'polypeptide(L)'
;MAKRRNPYKGALGRKDTLVKKAYELGQLPGFEVALFIRRRGRVTSYRSIDDETWWPVKAEIDFAYPLPTNLLPYHFEVEQHVPV
;
A
#
# COMPACT_ATOMS: atom_id res chain seq x y z
N MET A 1 -9.06 -30.32 19.55
CA MET A 1 -9.59 -29.62 18.36
C MET A 1 -8.83 -28.31 18.18
N ALA A 2 -8.07 -28.14 17.08
CA ALA A 2 -7.35 -26.89 16.84
C ALA A 2 -8.35 -25.75 16.55
N LYS A 3 -8.32 -24.69 17.37
CA LYS A 3 -9.18 -23.51 17.23
C LYS A 3 -8.86 -22.83 15.89
N ARG A 4 -9.74 -22.94 14.88
CA ARG A 4 -9.57 -22.27 13.58
C ARG A 4 -9.44 -20.76 13.82
N ARG A 5 -8.25 -20.20 13.61
CA ARG A 5 -8.03 -18.74 13.61
C ARG A 5 -8.76 -18.16 12.41
N ASN A 6 -9.67 -17.20 12.63
CA ASN A 6 -10.32 -16.47 11.55
C ASN A 6 -9.26 -15.65 10.80
N PRO A 7 -8.92 -15.97 9.52
CA PRO A 7 -7.89 -15.26 8.78
C PRO A 7 -8.25 -13.80 8.49
N TYR A 8 -9.53 -13.44 8.63
CA TYR A 8 -10.04 -12.08 8.43
C TYR A 8 -10.08 -11.24 9.70
N LYS A 9 -9.70 -11.80 10.86
CA LYS A 9 -9.62 -11.02 12.11
C LYS A 9 -8.55 -9.93 11.92
N GLY A 10 -8.96 -8.66 11.99
CA GLY A 10 -8.10 -7.51 11.76
C GLY A 10 -7.97 -7.04 10.31
N ALA A 11 -8.67 -7.66 9.35
CA ALA A 11 -8.61 -7.25 7.94
C ALA A 11 -9.13 -5.82 7.71
N LEU A 12 -10.17 -5.41 8.46
CA LEU A 12 -10.69 -4.05 8.40
C LEU A 12 -9.66 -3.04 8.91
N GLY A 13 -9.08 -3.28 10.08
CA GLY A 13 -8.04 -2.41 10.64
C GLY A 13 -6.82 -2.30 9.73
N ARG A 14 -6.35 -3.40 9.12
CA ARG A 14 -5.25 -3.36 8.14
C ARG A 14 -5.59 -2.52 6.91
N LYS A 15 -6.83 -2.65 6.40
CA LYS A 15 -7.30 -1.85 5.26
C LYS A 15 -7.26 -0.35 5.62
N ASP A 16 -7.78 0.01 6.80
CA ASP A 16 -7.82 1.40 7.25
C ASP A 16 -6.41 1.95 7.49
N THR A 17 -5.51 1.17 8.09
CA THR A 17 -4.09 1.51 8.23
C THR A 17 -3.43 1.73 6.88
N LEU A 18 -3.67 0.88 5.89
CA LEU A 18 -3.07 0.99 4.56
C LEU A 18 -3.53 2.27 3.84
N VAL A 19 -4.83 2.59 3.92
CA VAL A 19 -5.37 3.84 3.38
C VAL A 19 -4.76 5.05 4.08
N LYS A 20 -4.66 5.03 5.42
CA LYS A 20 -4.02 6.11 6.18
C LYS A 20 -2.57 6.32 5.76
N LYS A 21 -1.81 5.24 5.58
CA LYS A 21 -0.41 5.31 5.14
C LYS A 21 -0.26 5.85 3.73
N ALA A 22 -1.12 5.44 2.80
CA ALA A 22 -1.15 6.00 1.45
C ALA A 22 -1.46 7.50 1.47
N TYR A 23 -2.37 7.93 2.34
CA TYR A 23 -2.66 9.34 2.55
C TYR A 23 -1.47 10.13 3.11
N GLU A 24 -0.87 9.65 4.21
CA GLU A 24 0.32 10.27 4.82
C GLU A 24 1.45 10.43 3.80
N LEU A 25 1.70 9.40 2.97
CA LEU A 25 2.74 9.44 1.94
C LEU A 25 2.44 10.45 0.84
N GLY A 26 1.18 10.53 0.39
CA GLY A 26 0.75 11.50 -0.63
C GLY A 26 0.77 12.96 -0.18
N GLN A 27 0.95 13.25 1.13
CA GLN A 27 1.16 14.61 1.62
C GLN A 27 2.63 15.07 1.50
N LEU A 28 3.57 14.15 1.20
CA LEU A 28 4.97 14.50 1.03
C LEU A 28 5.22 15.11 -0.36
N PRO A 29 6.04 16.18 -0.48
CA PRO A 29 6.34 16.81 -1.76
C PRO A 29 6.92 15.82 -2.78
N GLY A 30 6.38 15.83 -4.00
CA GLY A 30 6.84 14.98 -5.10
C GLY A 30 6.36 13.53 -5.06
N PHE A 31 5.55 13.15 -4.06
CA PHE A 31 4.90 11.84 -4.02
C PHE A 31 3.49 11.90 -4.61
N GLU A 32 3.25 11.00 -5.55
CA GLU A 32 1.92 10.75 -6.11
C GLU A 32 1.55 9.29 -5.81
N VAL A 33 0.45 9.08 -5.06
CA VAL A 33 0.12 7.77 -4.48
C VAL A 33 -1.27 7.32 -4.89
N ALA A 34 -1.35 6.13 -5.48
CA ALA A 34 -2.60 5.43 -5.77
C ALA A 34 -2.61 4.08 -5.06
N LEU A 35 -3.74 3.74 -4.41
CA LEU A 35 -3.93 2.48 -3.71
C LEU A 35 -5.21 1.78 -4.18
N PHE A 36 -5.08 0.52 -4.58
CA PHE A 36 -6.20 -0.33 -5.02
C PHE A 36 -6.32 -1.57 -4.13
N ILE A 37 -7.48 -1.72 -3.49
CA ILE A 37 -7.80 -2.88 -2.66
C ILE A 37 -8.96 -3.62 -3.28
N ARG A 38 -8.69 -4.80 -3.87
CA ARG A 38 -9.73 -5.69 -4.38
C ARG A 38 -10.09 -6.76 -3.35
N ARG A 39 -11.36 -6.79 -2.94
CA ARG A 39 -11.89 -7.82 -2.02
C ARG A 39 -13.24 -8.29 -2.50
N ARG A 40 -13.34 -9.61 -2.80
CA ARG A 40 -14.60 -10.27 -3.23
C ARG A 40 -15.29 -9.52 -4.38
N GLY A 41 -14.52 -9.16 -5.41
CA GLY A 41 -15.02 -8.45 -6.59
C GLY A 41 -15.25 -6.95 -6.41
N ARG A 42 -15.25 -6.42 -5.18
CA ARG A 42 -15.31 -4.97 -4.93
C ARG A 42 -13.93 -4.36 -4.91
N VAL A 43 -13.79 -3.17 -5.48
CA VAL A 43 -12.55 -2.38 -5.46
C VAL A 43 -12.79 -1.16 -4.59
N THR A 44 -11.88 -0.92 -3.66
CA THR A 44 -11.74 0.37 -2.97
C THR A 44 -10.47 1.02 -3.50
N SER A 45 -10.58 2.28 -3.93
CA SER A 45 -9.45 3.05 -4.45
C SER A 45 -9.21 4.30 -3.61
N TYR A 46 -7.95 4.66 -3.44
CA TYR A 46 -7.50 5.96 -2.93
C TYR A 46 -6.52 6.56 -3.94
N ARG A 47 -6.57 7.88 -4.12
CA ARG A 47 -5.65 8.68 -4.94
C ARG A 47 -5.28 9.94 -4.17
N SER A 48 -4.01 10.31 -4.16
CA SER A 48 -3.53 11.53 -3.52
C SER A 48 -3.74 12.78 -4.37
N ILE A 49 -3.88 12.60 -5.69
CA ILE A 49 -4.11 13.66 -6.67
C ILE A 49 -5.41 13.38 -7.40
N ASP A 50 -6.22 14.41 -7.59
CA ASP A 50 -7.49 14.36 -8.32
C ASP A 50 -7.29 14.73 -9.81
N ASP A 51 -6.36 14.04 -10.45
CA ASP A 51 -6.11 14.16 -11.90
C ASP A 51 -6.73 12.94 -12.60
N GLU A 52 -7.73 13.19 -13.45
CA GLU A 52 -8.44 12.16 -14.20
C GLU A 52 -7.58 11.46 -15.25
N THR A 53 -6.44 12.05 -15.63
CA THR A 53 -5.52 11.48 -16.62
C THR A 53 -4.39 10.66 -16.00
N TRP A 54 -4.20 10.78 -14.69
CA TRP A 54 -3.11 10.16 -13.92
C TRP A 54 -3.39 8.70 -13.52
N TRP A 55 -4.25 8.00 -14.25
CA TRP A 55 -4.46 6.57 -14.00
C TRP A 55 -3.29 5.78 -14.55
N PRO A 56 -2.54 5.04 -13.70
CA PRO A 56 -1.52 4.17 -14.23
C PRO A 56 -2.21 3.10 -15.08
N VAL A 57 -1.95 3.09 -16.39
CA VAL A 57 -2.41 2.01 -17.25
C VAL A 57 -1.69 0.73 -16.84
N LYS A 58 -2.27 -0.44 -17.14
CA LYS A 58 -1.68 -1.74 -16.77
C LYS A 58 -0.20 -1.84 -17.15
N ALA A 59 0.16 -1.30 -18.32
CA ALA A 59 1.55 -1.24 -18.76
C ALA A 59 2.45 -0.48 -17.78
N GLU A 60 2.03 0.70 -17.30
CA GLU A 60 2.80 1.49 -16.33
C GLU A 60 2.93 0.78 -14.98
N ILE A 61 1.92 0.02 -14.56
CA ILE A 61 2.00 -0.83 -13.36
C ILE A 61 3.00 -1.98 -13.57
N ASP A 62 2.95 -2.65 -14.72
CA ASP A 62 3.85 -3.75 -15.05
C ASP A 62 5.32 -3.26 -15.20
N PHE A 63 5.53 -2.01 -15.61
CA PHE A 63 6.83 -1.34 -15.72
C PHE A 63 7.24 -0.58 -14.45
N ALA A 64 6.38 -0.47 -13.44
CA ALA A 64 6.67 0.29 -12.23
C ALA A 64 7.85 -0.34 -11.46
N TYR A 65 8.85 0.47 -11.14
CA TYR A 65 10.07 0.06 -10.47
C TYR A 65 10.09 0.48 -8.98
N PRO A 66 10.59 -0.38 -8.08
CA PRO A 66 10.81 -1.81 -8.29
C PRO A 66 9.47 -2.55 -8.33
N LEU A 67 9.36 -3.56 -9.21
CA LEU A 67 8.35 -4.61 -9.04
C LEU A 67 8.43 -5.06 -7.58
N PRO A 68 7.32 -5.21 -6.83
CA PRO A 68 7.34 -5.72 -5.46
C PRO A 68 7.85 -7.16 -5.46
N THR A 69 9.16 -7.28 -5.58
CA THR A 69 9.93 -8.51 -5.63
C THR A 69 10.08 -8.89 -4.19
N ASN A 70 9.11 -9.66 -3.68
CA ASN A 70 9.11 -10.23 -2.34
C ASN A 70 9.65 -9.24 -1.30
N LEU A 71 8.83 -8.29 -0.85
CA LEU A 71 9.20 -7.36 0.23
C LEU A 71 9.61 -8.19 1.47
N LEU A 72 10.91 -8.45 1.60
CA LEU A 72 11.51 -9.15 2.73
C LEU A 72 11.50 -8.22 3.96
N PRO A 73 11.46 -8.77 5.18
CA PRO A 73 11.30 -7.99 6.42
C PRO A 73 12.28 -6.80 6.57
N TYR A 74 13.51 -6.92 6.07
CA TYR A 74 14.54 -5.88 6.18
C TYR A 74 14.22 -4.60 5.39
N HIS A 75 13.33 -4.62 4.40
CA HIS A 75 12.87 -3.40 3.72
C HIS A 75 11.99 -2.51 4.63
N PHE A 76 11.55 -3.04 5.77
CA PHE A 76 10.77 -2.31 6.77
C PHE A 76 11.59 -1.99 8.03
N GLU A 77 12.84 -2.44 8.11
CA GLU A 77 13.75 -2.11 9.19
C GLU A 77 14.41 -0.77 8.85
N VAL A 78 13.86 0.29 9.43
CA VAL A 78 14.45 1.63 9.38
C VAL A 78 15.79 1.56 10.11
N GLU A 79 16.89 1.92 9.43
CA GLU A 79 18.18 2.14 10.07
C GLU A 79 17.96 3.11 11.24
N GLN A 80 18.09 2.60 12.47
CA GLN A 80 18.23 3.46 13.63
C GLN A 80 19.55 4.18 13.46
N HIS A 81 19.47 5.44 13.04
CA HIS A 81 20.61 6.34 13.00
C HIS A 81 21.19 6.40 14.41
N VAL A 82 22.31 5.69 14.62
CA VAL A 82 23.08 5.77 15.86
C VAL A 82 23.88 7.07 15.77
N PRO A 83 23.63 8.08 16.63
CA PRO A 83 24.43 9.29 16.62
C PRO A 83 25.84 8.95 17.11
N VAL A 84 26.83 9.46 16.38
CA VAL A 84 28.27 9.38 16.68
C VAL A 84 28.60 10.19 17.93
#